data_AF-A0A1R4LUE5-F1
#
_entry.id   AF-A0A1R4LUE5-F1
#
_cell.length_a   1.000
_cell.length_b   1.000
_cell.length_c   1.000
_cell.angle_alpha   90.00
_cell.angle_beta   90.00
_cell.angle_gamma   90.00
#
_symmetry.space_group_name_H-M   'P 1'
#
loop_
_entity.id
_entity.type
_entity.pdbx_description
1 polymer ?
#
loop_
_entity_poly.entity_id
_entity_poly.type
_entity_poly.pdbx_seq_one_letter_code
_entity_poly.pdbx_strand_id
1 'polypeptide(L)'
;MMDYYQRLALLLTIFGARTQEVRLSTWDEWDFTSRRWTVPKQNSKTGEIIVRPIPQDVIPYLQTIKQETEKTGYVLGGIKASSSVSNRGRSFWKTLGHQSLWTFHDLRRTMATRMNDLRVPPHVVDHLLGHAIGGVSGVYNRSQYIPEKEEALEKWLDYLKIREFLLSDGIISD
;
A
#
# COMPACT_ATOMS: atom_id res chain seq x y z
N MET A 1 7.87 11.57 14.62
CA MET A 1 8.23 11.02 13.29
C MET A 1 8.07 9.51 13.33
N MET A 2 7.38 8.92 12.36
CA MET A 2 7.13 7.48 12.32
C MET A 2 8.41 6.68 12.06
N ASP A 3 8.58 5.54 12.74
CA ASP A 3 9.66 4.61 12.46
C ASP A 3 9.42 3.79 11.17
N TYR A 4 10.43 3.01 10.77
CA TYR A 4 10.38 2.12 9.59
C TYR A 4 9.13 1.22 9.55
N TYR A 5 8.76 0.62 10.68
CA TYR A 5 7.69 -0.37 10.75
C TYR A 5 6.32 0.28 10.82
N GLN A 6 6.20 1.45 11.46
CA GLN A 6 4.99 2.27 11.43
C GLN A 6 4.68 2.74 10.00
N ARG A 7 5.68 3.23 9.26
CA ARG A 7 5.53 3.60 7.84
C ARG A 7 5.15 2.39 6.99
N LEU A 8 5.83 1.27 7.18
CA LEU A 8 5.50 0.03 6.47
C LEU A 8 4.05 -0.38 6.75
N ALA A 9 3.62 -0.42 8.01
CA ALA A 9 2.25 -0.78 8.36
C ALA A 9 1.24 0.16 7.70
N LEU A 10 1.47 1.46 7.72
CA LEU A 10 0.55 2.43 7.12
C LEU A 10 0.47 2.30 5.59
N LEU A 11 1.61 2.16 4.91
CA LEU A 11 1.64 1.95 3.46
C LEU A 11 0.97 0.62 3.05
N LEU A 12 1.11 -0.44 3.85
CA LEU A 12 0.39 -1.70 3.63
C LEU A 12 -1.11 -1.56 3.81
N THR A 13 -1.54 -0.77 4.81
CA THR A 13 -2.96 -0.47 5.04
C THR A 13 -3.55 0.37 3.91
N ILE A 14 -2.84 1.39 3.43
CA ILE A 14 -3.30 2.28 2.35
C ILE A 14 -3.42 1.54 1.02
N PHE A 15 -2.37 0.80 0.64
CA PHE A 15 -2.27 0.26 -0.73
C PHE A 15 -2.57 -1.24 -0.85
N GLY A 16 -2.70 -1.97 0.26
CA GLY A 16 -2.89 -3.43 0.25
C GLY A 16 -1.71 -4.18 -0.36
N ALA A 17 -0.55 -3.54 -0.46
CA ALA A 17 0.62 -4.11 -1.09
C ALA A 17 1.16 -5.30 -0.30
N ARG A 18 2.00 -6.12 -0.93
CA ARG A 18 2.79 -7.10 -0.18
C ARG A 18 3.93 -6.41 0.54
N THR A 19 4.38 -6.98 1.66
CA THR A 19 5.53 -6.45 2.41
C THR A 19 6.78 -6.32 1.56
N GLN A 20 7.04 -7.26 0.64
CA GLN A 20 8.17 -7.20 -0.30
C GLN A 20 8.08 -5.99 -1.22
N GLU A 21 6.89 -5.67 -1.74
CA GLU A 21 6.67 -4.57 -2.69
C GLU A 21 7.06 -3.25 -2.02
N VAL A 22 6.60 -2.98 -0.78
CA VAL A 22 6.95 -1.76 -0.03
C VAL A 22 8.40 -1.78 0.47
N ARG A 23 8.88 -2.92 0.99
CA ARG A 23 10.22 -3.07 1.59
C ARG A 23 11.36 -2.81 0.59
N LEU A 24 11.13 -3.11 -0.69
CA LEU A 24 12.10 -2.93 -1.75
C LEU A 24 11.83 -1.69 -2.61
N SER A 25 10.77 -0.94 -2.31
CA SER A 25 10.35 0.19 -3.15
C SER A 25 11.34 1.36 -3.06
N THR A 26 11.67 1.90 -4.22
CA THR A 26 12.50 3.10 -4.38
C THR A 26 11.63 4.30 -4.79
N TRP A 27 12.08 5.51 -4.51
CA TRP A 27 11.32 6.72 -4.86
C TRP A 27 11.10 6.92 -6.36
N ASP A 28 11.93 6.34 -7.22
CA ASP A 28 11.77 6.37 -8.68
C ASP A 28 10.53 5.60 -9.15
N GLU A 29 9.94 4.75 -8.31
CA GLU A 29 8.68 4.06 -8.56
C GLU A 29 7.45 4.96 -8.33
N TRP A 30 7.62 6.13 -7.70
CA TRP A 30 6.54 7.01 -7.25
C TRP A 30 6.53 8.32 -8.02
N ASP A 31 5.68 8.40 -9.04
CA ASP A 31 5.45 9.60 -9.82
C ASP A 31 4.30 10.41 -9.21
N PHE A 32 4.65 11.49 -8.50
CA PHE A 32 3.68 12.41 -7.91
C PHE A 32 2.97 13.29 -8.94
N THR A 33 3.51 13.45 -10.15
CA THR A 33 2.89 14.24 -11.22
C THR A 33 1.74 13.46 -11.84
N SER A 34 1.98 12.20 -12.23
CA SER A 34 0.93 11.33 -12.74
C SER A 34 0.13 10.61 -11.66
N ARG A 35 0.50 10.80 -10.39
CA ARG A 35 -0.05 10.15 -9.18
C ARG A 35 -0.05 8.63 -9.30
N ARG A 36 1.11 8.05 -9.61
CA ARG A 36 1.27 6.60 -9.80
C ARG A 36 2.43 6.04 -9.00
N TRP A 37 2.15 4.96 -8.29
CA TRP A 37 3.17 4.06 -7.78
C TRP A 37 3.24 2.81 -8.69
N THR A 38 4.40 2.58 -9.30
CA THR A 38 4.64 1.47 -10.22
C THR A 38 5.57 0.43 -9.61
N VAL A 39 5.01 -0.66 -9.09
CA VAL A 39 5.81 -1.79 -8.59
C VAL A 39 6.39 -2.56 -9.77
N PRO A 40 7.72 -2.73 -9.85
CA PRO A 40 8.34 -3.40 -10.97
C PRO A 40 8.18 -4.93 -10.87
N LYS A 41 8.25 -5.62 -12.02
CA LYS A 41 8.04 -7.07 -12.13
C LYS A 41 8.88 -7.90 -11.16
N GLN A 42 10.13 -7.52 -10.92
CA GLN A 42 11.05 -8.24 -10.01
C GLN A 42 10.62 -8.20 -8.53
N ASN A 43 9.81 -7.20 -8.15
CA ASN A 43 9.30 -7.03 -6.80
C ASN A 43 7.86 -7.54 -6.65
N SER A 44 7.21 -7.86 -7.77
CA SER A 44 5.86 -8.43 -7.81
C SER A 44 5.90 -9.96 -7.68
N LYS A 45 4.94 -10.53 -6.95
CA LYS A 45 4.84 -11.98 -6.76
C LYS A 45 4.49 -12.73 -8.05
N THR A 46 3.77 -12.08 -8.95
CA THR A 46 3.29 -12.68 -10.22
C THR A 46 4.25 -12.45 -11.37
N GLY A 47 5.31 -11.64 -11.20
CA GLY A 47 6.19 -11.24 -12.29
C GLY A 47 5.60 -10.17 -13.22
N GLU A 48 4.46 -9.58 -12.85
CA GLU A 48 3.81 -8.50 -13.60
C GLU A 48 4.03 -7.14 -12.94
N ILE A 49 4.02 -6.07 -13.75
CA ILE A 49 4.02 -4.69 -13.23
C ILE A 49 2.68 -4.42 -12.55
N ILE A 50 2.72 -3.81 -11.37
CA ILE A 50 1.50 -3.37 -10.65
C ILE A 50 1.53 -1.85 -10.56
N VAL A 51 0.58 -1.18 -11.20
CA VAL A 51 0.40 0.27 -11.08
C VAL A 51 -0.71 0.55 -10.07
N ARG A 52 -0.45 1.36 -9.05
CA ARG A 52 -1.46 1.86 -8.10
C ARG A 52 -1.56 3.38 -8.21
N PRO A 53 -2.77 3.95 -8.27
CA PRO A 53 -2.91 5.40 -8.16
C PRO A 53 -2.48 5.85 -6.76
N ILE A 54 -1.97 7.07 -6.65
CA ILE A 54 -1.63 7.73 -5.38
C ILE A 54 -2.80 8.67 -5.05
N PRO A 55 -3.60 8.35 -4.02
CA PRO A 55 -4.72 9.21 -3.62
C PRO A 55 -4.23 10.56 -3.11
N GLN A 56 -4.98 11.62 -3.41
CA GLN A 56 -4.60 13.00 -3.10
C GLN A 56 -4.31 13.20 -1.61
N ASP A 57 -5.15 12.64 -0.74
CA ASP A 57 -5.05 12.78 0.72
C ASP A 57 -3.78 12.17 1.33
N VAL A 58 -3.10 11.28 0.60
CA VAL A 58 -1.90 10.58 1.07
C VAL A 58 -0.63 11.26 0.54
N ILE A 59 -0.72 12.14 -0.47
CA ILE A 59 0.45 12.81 -1.06
C ILE A 59 1.26 13.60 -0.01
N PRO A 60 0.66 14.44 0.87
CA PRO A 60 1.43 15.18 1.85
C PRO A 60 2.23 14.27 2.79
N TYR A 61 1.63 13.15 3.21
CA TYR A 61 2.32 12.13 4.02
C TYR A 61 3.51 11.51 3.28
N LEU A 62 3.33 11.13 2.02
CA LEU A 62 4.40 10.57 1.20
C LEU A 62 5.52 11.59 0.97
N GLN A 63 5.21 12.87 0.80
CA GLN A 63 6.20 13.93 0.68
C GLN A 63 7.01 14.10 1.97
N THR A 64 6.37 14.05 3.15
CA THR A 64 7.08 14.04 4.44
C THR A 64 8.04 12.86 4.55
N ILE A 65 7.59 11.64 4.22
CA ILE A 65 8.48 10.47 4.21
C ILE A 65 9.64 10.69 3.22
N LYS A 66 9.36 11.21 2.02
CA LYS A 66 10.36 11.43 0.98
C LYS A 66 11.46 12.36 1.45
N GLN A 67 11.12 13.48 2.08
CA GLN A 67 12.11 14.41 2.64
C GLN A 67 13.08 13.73 3.61
N GLU A 68 12.58 12.75 4.37
CA GLU A 68 13.37 12.04 5.37
C GLU A 68 14.21 10.88 4.79
N THR A 69 13.73 10.24 3.71
CA THR A 69 14.31 8.99 3.20
C THR A 69 14.95 9.09 1.82
N GLU A 70 14.76 10.20 1.10
CA GLU A 70 15.22 10.39 -0.29
C GLU A 70 16.72 10.13 -0.47
N LYS A 71 17.56 10.55 0.50
CA LYS A 71 19.02 10.32 0.45
C LYS A 71 19.42 8.85 0.40
N THR A 72 18.53 7.94 0.82
CA THR A 72 18.76 6.49 0.78
C THR A 72 18.25 5.84 -0.51
N GLY A 73 17.46 6.57 -1.31
CA GLY A 73 16.74 6.07 -2.48
C GLY A 73 15.50 5.23 -2.17
N TYR A 74 15.38 4.67 -0.96
CA TYR A 74 14.28 3.78 -0.57
C TYR A 74 13.16 4.52 0.15
N VAL A 75 11.90 4.17 -0.13
CA VAL A 75 10.72 4.77 0.50
C VAL A 75 10.77 4.66 2.02
N LEU A 76 11.22 3.51 2.54
CA LEU A 76 11.31 3.26 3.99
C LEU A 76 12.66 3.68 4.62
N GLY A 77 13.55 4.35 3.88
CA GLY A 77 14.86 4.76 4.40
C GLY A 77 15.93 3.66 4.41
N GLY A 78 15.66 2.51 3.79
CA GLY A 78 16.60 1.40 3.65
C GLY A 78 15.90 0.06 3.52
N ILE A 79 16.67 -1.01 3.36
CA ILE A 79 16.17 -2.39 3.24
C ILE A 79 16.39 -3.13 4.56
N LYS A 80 15.36 -3.83 5.04
CA LYS A 80 15.48 -4.87 6.08
C LYS A 80 15.33 -6.26 5.48
N ALA A 81 15.89 -7.28 6.13
CA ALA A 81 15.70 -8.67 5.71
C ALA A 81 14.22 -9.09 5.79
N SER A 82 13.78 -9.94 4.86
CA SER A 82 12.39 -10.44 4.81
C SER A 82 11.98 -11.13 6.11
N SER A 83 12.88 -11.91 6.71
CA SER A 83 12.68 -12.58 7.99
C SER A 83 12.49 -11.60 9.15
N SER A 84 13.26 -10.51 9.20
CA SER A 84 13.12 -9.46 10.22
C SER A 84 11.76 -8.77 10.14
N VAL A 85 11.32 -8.42 8.92
CA VAL A 85 10.00 -7.80 8.69
C VAL A 85 8.87 -8.75 9.07
N SER A 86 8.99 -10.03 8.68
CA SER A 86 8.00 -11.06 9.01
C SER A 86 7.89 -11.28 10.52
N ASN A 87 9.02 -11.36 11.22
CA ASN A 87 9.05 -11.51 12.68
C ASN A 87 8.44 -10.30 13.39
N ARG A 88 8.78 -9.08 12.96
CA ARG A 88 8.15 -7.87 13.51
C ARG A 88 6.64 -7.86 13.26
N GLY A 89 6.21 -8.23 12.05
CA GLY A 89 4.80 -8.28 11.68
C GLY A 89 3.97 -9.22 12.57
N ARG A 90 4.53 -10.35 13.02
CA ARG A 90 3.85 -11.31 13.93
C ARG A 90 3.61 -10.77 15.34
N SER A 91 4.30 -9.72 15.75
CA SER A 91 4.16 -9.11 17.07
C SER A 91 3.63 -7.67 17.02
N PHE A 92 3.42 -7.11 15.82
CA PHE A 92 3.08 -5.69 15.66
C PHE A 92 1.74 -5.33 16.30
N TRP A 93 0.79 -6.28 16.30
CA TRP A 93 -0.50 -6.15 16.99
C TRP A 93 -0.36 -5.82 18.48
N LYS A 94 0.70 -6.28 19.15
CA LYS A 94 0.97 -5.98 20.57
C LYS A 94 1.33 -4.51 20.77
N THR A 95 2.07 -3.93 19.83
CA THR A 95 2.45 -2.51 19.85
C THR A 95 1.23 -1.61 19.73
N LEU A 96 0.16 -2.10 19.10
CA LEU A 96 -1.12 -1.40 18.98
C LEU A 96 -2.11 -1.74 20.11
N GLY A 97 -1.73 -2.58 21.08
CA GLY A 97 -2.61 -2.97 22.19
C GLY A 97 -3.77 -3.87 21.79
N HIS A 98 -3.75 -4.48 20.60
CA HIS A 98 -4.80 -5.40 20.17
C HIS A 98 -4.73 -6.71 20.98
N GLN A 99 -5.87 -7.39 21.17
CA GLN A 99 -5.91 -8.69 21.85
C GLN A 99 -5.80 -9.86 20.87
N SER A 100 -6.30 -9.69 19.64
CA SER A 100 -6.26 -10.72 18.61
C SER A 100 -4.94 -10.69 17.83
N LEU A 101 -4.39 -11.87 17.56
CA LEU A 101 -3.20 -12.03 16.75
C LEU A 101 -3.50 -11.74 15.28
N TRP A 102 -2.65 -10.92 14.67
CA TRP A 102 -2.61 -10.71 13.23
C TRP A 102 -1.20 -10.38 12.76
N THR A 103 -0.98 -10.50 11.46
CA THR A 103 0.29 -10.22 10.79
C THR A 103 0.12 -9.13 9.73
N PHE A 104 1.21 -8.59 9.19
CA PHE A 104 1.13 -7.65 8.06
C PHE A 104 0.40 -8.20 6.83
N HIS A 105 0.32 -9.52 6.63
CA HIS A 105 -0.47 -10.09 5.55
C HIS A 105 -1.98 -9.91 5.77
N ASP A 106 -2.42 -9.83 7.03
CA ASP A 106 -3.84 -9.68 7.37
C ASP A 106 -4.35 -8.26 7.12
N LEU A 107 -3.48 -7.24 7.09
CA LEU A 107 -3.84 -5.88 6.65
C LEU A 107 -4.36 -5.91 5.20
N ARG A 108 -3.64 -6.62 4.34
CA ARG A 108 -4.03 -6.83 2.93
C ARG A 108 -5.33 -7.61 2.80
N ARG A 109 -5.52 -8.69 3.59
CA ARG A 109 -6.78 -9.44 3.59
C ARG A 109 -7.95 -8.59 4.06
N THR A 110 -7.73 -7.74 5.06
CA THR A 110 -8.72 -6.82 5.59
C THR A 110 -9.16 -5.82 4.53
N MET A 111 -8.21 -5.19 3.83
CA MET A 111 -8.53 -4.30 2.71
C MET A 111 -9.34 -5.02 1.63
N ALA A 112 -8.94 -6.23 1.23
CA ALA A 112 -9.67 -7.02 0.23
C ALA A 112 -11.14 -7.26 0.64
N THR A 113 -11.36 -7.74 1.86
CA THR A 113 -12.71 -8.00 2.38
C THR A 113 -13.51 -6.70 2.48
N ARG A 114 -12.93 -5.64 3.05
CA ARG A 114 -13.64 -4.36 3.24
C ARG A 114 -13.96 -3.66 1.93
N MET A 115 -13.08 -3.70 0.94
CA MET A 115 -13.38 -3.17 -0.39
C MET A 115 -14.56 -3.90 -1.05
N ASN A 116 -14.67 -5.22 -0.87
CA ASN A 116 -15.84 -5.97 -1.33
C ASN A 116 -17.12 -5.55 -0.58
N ASP A 117 -17.06 -5.35 0.74
CA ASP A 117 -18.18 -4.82 1.54
C ASP A 117 -18.62 -3.42 1.03
N LEU A 118 -17.65 -2.60 0.62
CA LEU A 118 -17.83 -1.26 0.01
C LEU A 118 -18.26 -1.33 -1.47
N ARG A 119 -18.62 -2.52 -1.98
CA ARG A 119 -19.10 -2.75 -3.36
C ARG A 119 -18.07 -2.41 -4.44
N VAL A 120 -16.78 -2.40 -4.13
CA VAL A 120 -15.73 -2.32 -5.16
C VAL A 120 -15.77 -3.62 -5.99
N PRO A 121 -15.74 -3.54 -7.34
CA PRO A 121 -15.73 -4.74 -8.16
C PRO A 121 -14.53 -5.64 -7.85
N PRO A 122 -14.71 -6.97 -7.68
CA PRO A 122 -13.63 -7.88 -7.27
C PRO A 122 -12.40 -7.82 -8.18
N HIS A 123 -12.58 -7.64 -9.49
CA HIS A 123 -11.45 -7.53 -10.43
C HIS A 123 -10.60 -6.26 -10.19
N VAL A 124 -11.20 -5.15 -9.75
CA VAL A 124 -10.48 -3.93 -9.38
C VAL A 124 -9.65 -4.17 -8.11
N VAL A 125 -10.22 -4.86 -7.12
CA VAL A 125 -9.51 -5.30 -5.92
C VAL A 125 -8.33 -6.21 -6.30
N ASP A 126 -8.53 -7.19 -7.17
CA ASP A 126 -7.48 -8.08 -7.65
C ASP A 126 -6.36 -7.33 -8.38
N HIS A 127 -6.69 -6.33 -9.21
CA HIS A 127 -5.71 -5.47 -9.86
C HIS A 127 -4.92 -4.60 -8.86
N LEU A 128 -5.57 -3.98 -7.86
CA LEU A 128 -4.88 -3.25 -6.77
C LEU A 128 -3.92 -4.16 -6.01
N LEU A 129 -4.37 -5.38 -5.72
CA LEU A 129 -3.61 -6.36 -4.98
C LEU A 129 -2.51 -6.99 -5.86
N GLY A 130 -2.57 -6.92 -7.17
CA GLY A 130 -1.63 -7.62 -8.05
C GLY A 130 -1.79 -9.13 -7.92
N HIS A 131 -3.04 -9.60 -7.97
CA HIS A 131 -3.36 -11.01 -8.17
C HIS A 131 -3.26 -11.35 -9.66
N ALA A 132 -2.89 -12.60 -9.96
CA ALA A 132 -2.91 -13.08 -11.33
C ALA A 132 -4.37 -13.20 -11.78
N ILE A 133 -4.70 -12.59 -12.93
CA ILE A 133 -6.03 -12.72 -13.53
C ILE A 133 -6.05 -14.02 -14.30
N GLY A 134 -6.75 -15.02 -13.75
CA GLY A 134 -6.87 -16.33 -14.37
C GLY A 134 -7.81 -16.37 -15.58
N GLY A 135 -7.71 -17.45 -16.36
CA GLY A 135 -8.65 -17.78 -17.41
C GLY A 135 -8.60 -16.85 -18.64
N VAL A 136 -9.67 -16.90 -19.44
CA VAL A 136 -9.80 -16.12 -20.69
C VAL A 136 -9.63 -14.62 -20.43
N SER A 137 -10.13 -14.12 -19.31
CA SER A 137 -10.02 -12.70 -18.94
C SER A 137 -8.57 -12.22 -18.86
N GLY A 138 -7.62 -13.04 -18.38
CA GLY A 138 -6.20 -12.66 -18.33
C GLY A 138 -5.54 -12.53 -19.72
N VAL A 139 -6.08 -13.21 -20.73
CA VAL A 139 -5.57 -13.15 -22.12
C VAL A 139 -6.04 -11.88 -22.84
N TYR A 140 -7.26 -11.42 -22.55
CA TYR A 140 -7.89 -10.31 -23.29
C TYR A 140 -7.90 -8.98 -22.52
N ASN A 141 -7.85 -8.99 -21.20
CA ASN A 141 -7.97 -7.80 -20.38
C ASN A 141 -6.61 -7.11 -20.17
N ARG A 142 -6.29 -6.17 -21.06
CA ARG A 142 -5.09 -5.33 -20.95
C ARG A 142 -5.31 -4.04 -20.16
N SER A 143 -6.54 -3.79 -19.71
CA SER A 143 -6.86 -2.57 -18.96
C SER A 143 -6.12 -2.58 -17.63
N GLN A 144 -5.57 -1.43 -17.26
CA GLN A 144 -5.00 -1.23 -15.94
C GLN A 144 -6.06 -0.77 -14.92
N TYR A 145 -7.28 -0.42 -15.35
CA TYR A 145 -8.37 0.08 -14.50
C TYR A 145 -7.95 1.24 -13.59
N ILE A 146 -7.14 2.18 -14.10
CA ILE A 146 -6.61 3.26 -13.26
C ILE A 146 -7.73 4.10 -12.61
N PRO A 147 -8.74 4.59 -13.36
CA PRO A 147 -9.85 5.34 -12.76
C PRO A 147 -10.60 4.55 -11.70
N GLU A 148 -10.90 3.27 -11.95
CA GLU A 148 -11.66 2.43 -11.03
C GLU A 148 -10.85 2.07 -9.78
N LYS A 149 -9.53 1.87 -9.92
CA LYS A 149 -8.62 1.68 -8.78
C LYS A 149 -8.49 2.95 -7.93
N GLU A 150 -8.53 4.11 -8.56
CA GLU A 150 -8.50 5.40 -7.87
C GLU A 150 -9.76 5.58 -7.02
N GLU A 151 -10.94 5.42 -7.62
CA GLU A 151 -12.22 5.46 -6.91
C GLU A 151 -12.28 4.41 -5.77
N ALA A 152 -11.76 3.21 -6.02
CA ALA A 152 -11.69 2.16 -5.00
C ALA A 152 -10.79 2.55 -3.83
N LEU A 153 -9.61 3.12 -4.09
CA LEU A 153 -8.71 3.59 -3.03
C LEU A 153 -9.32 4.76 -2.27
N GLU A 154 -9.96 5.72 -2.95
CA GLU A 154 -10.65 6.84 -2.29
C GLU A 154 -11.73 6.33 -1.32
N LYS A 155 -12.62 5.44 -1.76
CA LYS A 155 -13.64 4.80 -0.89
C LYS A 155 -13.02 4.09 0.31
N TRP A 156 -11.89 3.42 0.11
CA TRP A 156 -11.18 2.72 1.18
C TRP A 156 -10.56 3.69 2.18
N LEU A 157 -9.96 4.77 1.70
CA LEU A 157 -9.34 5.80 2.53
C LEU A 157 -10.36 6.62 3.32
N ASP A 158 -11.54 6.87 2.74
CA ASP A 158 -12.68 7.45 3.42
C ASP A 158 -13.17 6.53 4.56
N TYR A 159 -13.31 5.23 4.28
CA TYR A 159 -13.66 4.25 5.31
C TYR A 159 -12.66 4.22 6.46
N LEU A 160 -11.36 4.33 6.15
CA LEU A 160 -10.29 4.42 7.14
C LEU A 160 -10.20 5.77 7.85
N LYS A 161 -10.87 6.81 7.34
CA LYS A 161 -10.71 8.20 7.78
C LYS A 161 -9.25 8.63 7.75
N ILE A 162 -8.52 8.26 6.69
CA ILE A 162 -7.06 8.43 6.66
C ILE A 162 -6.64 9.90 6.80
N ARG A 163 -7.37 10.82 6.17
CA ARG A 163 -7.07 12.25 6.23
C ARG A 163 -7.22 12.78 7.65
N GLU A 164 -8.30 12.41 8.33
CA GLU A 164 -8.54 12.76 9.73
C GLU A 164 -7.40 12.25 10.63
N PHE A 165 -7.00 10.99 10.46
CA PHE A 165 -5.88 10.38 11.19
C PHE A 165 -4.55 11.11 10.96
N LEU A 166 -4.22 11.39 9.69
CA LEU A 166 -2.95 12.06 9.35
C LEU A 166 -2.87 13.48 9.92
N LEU A 167 -4.00 14.19 9.99
CA LEU A 167 -4.09 15.52 10.60
C LEU A 167 -4.05 15.45 12.13
N SER A 168 -4.84 14.56 12.75
CA SER A 168 -4.93 14.47 14.21
C SER A 168 -3.61 14.09 14.86
N ASP A 169 -2.81 13.27 14.18
CA ASP A 169 -1.51 12.82 14.66
C ASP A 169 -0.37 13.79 14.26
N GLY A 170 -0.70 14.93 13.65
CA GLY A 170 0.28 15.94 13.22
C GLY A 170 1.28 15.42 12.19
N ILE A 171 0.88 14.41 11.40
CA ILE A 171 1.70 13.80 10.36
C ILE A 171 1.71 14.67 9.11
N ILE A 172 0.56 15.28 8.81
CA ILE A 172 0.39 16.29 7.76
C ILE A 172 -0.22 17.56 8.36
N SER A 173 -0.08 18.68 7.66
CA SER A 173 -0.72 19.96 7.99
C SER A 173 -1.92 20.21 7.07
N ASP A 174 -2.87 21.05 7.52
CA ASP A 174 -4.01 21.50 6.71
C ASP A 174 -3.60 22.28 5.45
#